data_AF-A0A424RE60-F1
#
_entry.id   AF-A0A424RE60-F1
#
_cell.length_a   1.000
_cell.length_b   1.000
_cell.length_c   1.000
_cell.angle_alpha   90.00
_cell.angle_beta   90.00
_cell.angle_gamma   90.00
#
_symmetry.space_group_name_H-M   'P 1'
#
loop_
_entity.id
_entity.type
_entity.pdbx_description
1 polymer ?
#
loop_
_entity_poly.entity_id
_entity_poly.type
_entity_poly.pdbx_seq_one_letter_code
_entity_poly.pdbx_strand_id
1 'polypeptide(L)'
;FTPTEKAVIGIMINVLFGSLQEAWAPVMPIKCEHVSSEINPAFAQIADGNDLVVVSRFSAELSHENTGNIDLVYPYNSLKPLREALGSRVQTGDDFSDDNTWRNELDAAAADAEVPIRVVLAETELSLREFKAMQEGDVLYLKMEEYARMMVDDIPVLAADIGSSGPNMAAKVVKAIEPET
;
A
#
# COMPACT_ATOMS: atom_id res chain seq x y z
N PHE A 1 -33.45 -23.75 23.49
CA PHE A 1 -34.09 -22.46 23.79
C PHE A 1 -35.58 -22.65 24.09
N THR A 2 -36.04 -22.11 25.22
CA THR A 2 -37.46 -22.02 25.58
C THR A 2 -38.21 -21.07 24.62
N PRO A 3 -39.55 -21.14 24.52
CA PRO A 3 -40.32 -20.19 23.69
C PRO A 3 -40.03 -18.72 24.00
N THR A 4 -39.82 -18.40 25.28
CA THR A 4 -39.46 -17.05 25.75
C THR A 4 -38.07 -16.64 25.27
N GLU A 5 -37.07 -17.52 25.38
CA GLU A 5 -35.72 -17.25 24.85
C GLU A 5 -35.73 -17.05 23.34
N LYS A 6 -36.51 -17.83 22.59
CA LYS A 6 -36.65 -17.66 21.14
C LYS A 6 -37.24 -16.29 20.78
N ALA A 7 -38.21 -15.80 21.56
CA ALA A 7 -38.77 -14.47 21.36
C ALA A 7 -37.72 -13.36 21.60
N VAL A 8 -36.90 -13.50 22.65
CA VAL A 8 -35.82 -12.55 22.94
C VAL A 8 -34.75 -12.57 21.85
N ILE A 9 -34.35 -13.75 21.36
CA ILE A 9 -33.42 -13.89 20.24
C ILE A 9 -33.96 -13.21 18.99
N GLY A 10 -35.25 -13.38 18.68
CA GLY A 10 -35.89 -12.73 17.53
C GLY A 10 -35.81 -11.20 17.62
N ILE A 11 -36.02 -10.62 18.81
CA ILE A 11 -35.87 -9.17 19.03
C ILE A 11 -34.43 -8.74 18.77
N MET A 12 -33.44 -9.46 19.31
CA MET A 12 -32.02 -9.13 19.11
C MET A 12 -31.59 -9.22 17.64
N ILE A 13 -32.04 -10.25 16.92
CA ILE A 13 -31.76 -10.41 15.47
C ILE A 13 -32.33 -9.24 14.68
N ASN A 14 -33.56 -8.80 14.97
CA ASN A 14 -34.16 -7.66 14.28
C ASN A 14 -33.39 -6.36 14.52
N VAL A 15 -32.88 -6.14 15.74
CA VAL A 15 -32.00 -4.99 16.04
C VAL A 15 -30.71 -5.07 15.24
N LEU A 16 -30.05 -6.24 15.23
CA LEU A 16 -28.82 -6.47 14.45
C LEU A 16 -29.05 -6.24 12.96
N PHE A 17 -30.19 -6.69 12.41
CA PHE A 17 -30.55 -6.46 11.01
C PHE A 17 -30.76 -4.98 10.68
N GLY A 18 -31.35 -4.21 11.60
CA GLY A 18 -31.46 -2.75 11.45
C GLY A 18 -30.08 -2.11 11.39
N SER A 19 -29.21 -2.44 12.35
CA SER A 19 -27.84 -1.93 12.41
C SER A 19 -27.00 -2.33 11.19
N LEU A 20 -27.16 -3.56 10.69
CA LEU A 20 -26.46 -4.01 9.48
C LEU A 20 -26.95 -3.27 8.24
N GLN A 21 -28.25 -3.03 8.09
CA GLN A 21 -28.77 -2.25 6.96
C GLN A 21 -28.24 -0.83 6.96
N GLU A 22 -28.16 -0.19 8.13
CA GLU A 22 -27.56 1.14 8.29
C GLU A 22 -26.07 1.13 7.98
N ALA A 23 -25.32 0.17 8.52
CA ALA A 23 -23.88 0.05 8.30
C ALA A 23 -23.51 -0.22 6.83
N TRP A 24 -24.35 -0.96 6.09
CA TRP A 24 -24.14 -1.25 4.67
C TRP A 24 -24.65 -0.15 3.74
N ALA A 25 -25.55 0.74 4.19
CA ALA A 25 -26.16 1.79 3.37
C ALA A 25 -25.16 2.65 2.57
N PRO A 26 -23.96 3.01 3.09
CA PRO A 26 -22.96 3.75 2.31
C PRO A 26 -22.39 2.97 1.12
N VAL A 27 -22.39 1.64 1.16
CA VAL A 27 -21.87 0.77 0.10
C VAL A 27 -23.01 0.39 -0.85
N MET A 28 -24.09 -0.17 -0.29
CA MET A 28 -25.31 -0.49 -1.02
C MET A 28 -26.47 -0.75 -0.05
N PRO A 29 -27.72 -0.44 -0.44
CA PRO A 29 -28.87 -0.83 0.35
C PRO A 29 -29.00 -2.35 0.37
N ILE A 30 -29.06 -2.93 1.58
CA ILE A 30 -29.29 -4.37 1.78
C ILE A 30 -30.64 -4.59 2.48
N LYS A 31 -31.17 -5.81 2.36
CA LYS A 31 -32.31 -6.29 3.12
C LYS A 31 -31.94 -7.58 3.81
N CYS A 32 -32.14 -7.64 5.11
CA CYS A 32 -31.85 -8.83 5.90
C CYS A 32 -33.15 -9.59 6.19
N GLU A 33 -33.11 -10.91 6.06
CA GLU A 33 -34.21 -11.80 6.38
C GLU A 33 -33.68 -12.96 7.24
N HIS A 34 -34.45 -13.35 8.23
CA HIS A 34 -34.10 -14.49 9.07
C HIS A 34 -34.54 -15.79 8.37
N VAL A 35 -33.59 -16.61 7.97
CA VAL A 35 -33.84 -17.88 7.29
C VAL A 35 -34.01 -19.03 8.28
N SER A 36 -33.03 -19.22 9.17
CA SER A 36 -33.04 -20.31 10.16
C SER A 36 -32.14 -19.97 11.36
N SER A 37 -32.33 -20.70 12.45
CA SER A 37 -31.51 -20.61 13.65
C SER A 37 -31.21 -22.02 14.17
N GLU A 38 -29.93 -22.33 14.30
CA GLU A 38 -29.44 -23.62 14.79
C GLU A 38 -28.70 -23.44 16.11
N ILE A 39 -28.83 -24.42 17.00
CA ILE A 39 -28.10 -24.43 18.28
C ILE A 39 -26.66 -24.88 18.07
N ASN A 40 -26.45 -25.82 17.14
CA ASN A 40 -25.13 -26.33 16.81
C ASN A 40 -24.65 -25.69 15.49
N PRO A 41 -23.55 -24.93 15.49
CA PRO A 41 -23.03 -24.27 14.30
C PRO A 41 -22.65 -25.24 13.18
N ALA A 42 -22.38 -26.52 13.48
CA ALA A 42 -22.10 -27.54 12.47
C ALA A 42 -23.28 -27.81 11.52
N PHE A 43 -24.52 -27.42 11.89
CA PHE A 43 -25.70 -27.53 11.03
C PHE A 43 -26.00 -26.25 10.25
N ALA A 44 -25.34 -25.13 10.57
CA ALA A 44 -25.48 -23.87 9.85
C ALA A 44 -24.52 -23.85 8.65
N GLN A 45 -24.83 -24.63 7.61
CA GLN A 45 -24.00 -24.73 6.42
C GLN A 45 -24.22 -23.52 5.48
N ILE A 46 -23.45 -22.45 5.69
CA ILE A 46 -23.50 -21.22 4.89
C ILE A 46 -22.44 -21.15 3.78
N ALA A 47 -21.44 -22.04 3.83
CA ALA A 47 -20.35 -22.17 2.86
C ALA A 47 -19.79 -23.60 2.92
N ASP A 48 -19.03 -24.00 1.90
CA ASP A 48 -18.33 -25.28 1.93
C ASP A 48 -17.12 -25.23 2.87
N GLY A 49 -16.68 -26.39 3.40
CA GLY A 49 -15.63 -26.45 4.43
C GLY A 49 -14.26 -25.89 4.02
N ASN A 50 -14.03 -25.69 2.71
CA ASN A 50 -12.80 -25.11 2.17
C ASN A 50 -12.99 -23.66 1.66
N ASP A 51 -14.20 -23.11 1.73
CA ASP A 51 -14.46 -21.75 1.27
C ASP A 51 -13.88 -20.73 2.24
N LEU A 52 -13.27 -19.68 1.68
CA LEU A 52 -12.82 -18.54 2.47
C LEU A 52 -14.03 -17.81 3.04
N VAL A 53 -13.93 -17.41 4.31
CA VAL A 53 -14.92 -16.59 5.00
C VAL A 53 -14.25 -15.38 5.64
N VAL A 54 -14.97 -14.27 5.69
CA VAL A 54 -14.60 -13.09 6.48
C VAL A 54 -15.39 -13.12 7.77
N VAL A 55 -14.69 -13.07 8.90
CA VAL A 55 -15.31 -13.08 10.23
C VAL A 55 -15.11 -11.73 10.89
N SER A 56 -16.20 -11.07 11.24
CA SER A 56 -16.21 -9.88 12.09
C SER A 56 -16.66 -10.31 13.49
N ARG A 57 -15.73 -10.28 14.45
CA ARG A 57 -16.00 -10.63 15.85
C ARG A 57 -16.26 -9.37 16.66
N PHE A 58 -17.42 -9.31 17.29
CA PHE A 58 -17.80 -8.25 18.22
C PHE A 58 -17.81 -8.80 19.63
N SER A 59 -16.89 -8.33 20.47
CA SER A 59 -16.90 -8.66 21.89
C SER A 59 -17.88 -7.75 22.61
N ALA A 60 -18.82 -8.33 23.35
CA ALA A 60 -19.80 -7.63 24.14
C ALA A 60 -19.59 -7.96 25.63
N GLU A 61 -19.48 -6.92 26.45
CA GLU A 61 -19.46 -7.05 27.90
C GLU A 61 -20.83 -6.61 28.43
N LEU A 62 -21.60 -7.55 28.99
CA LEU A 62 -22.92 -7.24 29.56
C LEU A 62 -22.82 -6.85 31.04
N SER A 63 -21.80 -7.35 31.75
CA SER A 63 -21.45 -7.02 33.14
C SER A 63 -19.99 -7.40 33.41
N HIS A 64 -19.37 -6.92 34.49
CA HIS A 64 -17.95 -7.16 34.80
C HIS A 64 -17.49 -8.63 34.75
N GLU A 65 -18.40 -9.59 34.91
CA GLU A 65 -18.10 -11.03 34.87
C GLU A 65 -18.71 -11.77 33.67
N ASN A 66 -19.51 -11.12 32.82
CA ASN A 66 -20.17 -11.76 31.67
C ASN A 66 -19.73 -11.10 30.36
N THR A 67 -18.79 -11.75 29.69
CA THR A 67 -18.33 -11.42 28.35
C THR A 67 -18.86 -12.44 27.35
N GLY A 68 -19.20 -11.99 26.15
CA GLY A 68 -19.68 -12.84 25.06
C GLY A 68 -19.27 -12.28 23.72
N ASN A 69 -19.21 -13.14 22.70
CA ASN A 69 -18.85 -12.73 21.34
C ASN A 69 -20.05 -12.91 20.41
N ILE A 70 -20.20 -11.96 19.49
CA ILE A 70 -21.08 -12.07 18.32
C ILE A 70 -20.17 -12.16 17.11
N ASP A 71 -20.18 -13.32 16.45
CA ASP A 71 -19.41 -13.55 15.22
C ASP A 71 -20.33 -13.39 14.01
N LEU A 72 -20.02 -12.42 13.16
CA LEU A 72 -20.67 -12.23 11.88
C LEU A 72 -19.80 -12.81 10.78
N VAL A 73 -20.31 -13.82 10.07
CA VAL A 73 -19.55 -14.59 9.09
C VAL A 73 -20.09 -14.35 7.69
N TYR A 74 -19.22 -13.86 6.80
CA TYR A 74 -19.54 -13.64 5.39
C TYR A 74 -18.75 -14.62 4.52
N PRO A 75 -19.41 -15.44 3.69
CA PRO A 75 -18.73 -16.18 2.63
C PRO A 75 -18.01 -15.21 1.69
N TYR A 76 -16.73 -15.46 1.39
CA TYR A 76 -15.93 -14.58 0.55
C TYR A 76 -16.53 -14.39 -0.85
N ASN A 77 -17.15 -15.45 -1.39
CA ASN A 77 -17.83 -15.42 -2.68
C ASN A 77 -18.96 -14.37 -2.73
N SER A 78 -19.62 -14.09 -1.61
CA SER A 78 -20.68 -13.06 -1.52
C SER A 78 -20.10 -11.64 -1.53
N LEU A 79 -18.87 -11.46 -1.03
CA LEU A 79 -18.21 -10.15 -0.96
C LEU A 79 -17.40 -9.82 -2.20
N LYS A 80 -16.91 -10.82 -2.94
CA LYS A 80 -16.06 -10.66 -4.12
C LYS A 80 -16.62 -9.68 -5.17
N PRO A 81 -17.93 -9.70 -5.53
CA PRO A 81 -18.50 -8.74 -6.48
C PRO A 81 -18.52 -7.30 -5.97
N LEU A 82 -18.45 -7.10 -4.65
CA LEU A 82 -18.56 -5.79 -3.99
C LEU A 82 -17.19 -5.20 -3.61
N ARG A 83 -16.09 -5.88 -3.97
CA ARG A 83 -14.73 -5.52 -3.55
C ARG A 83 -14.35 -4.07 -3.87
N GLU A 84 -14.68 -3.59 -5.07
CA GLU A 84 -14.35 -2.23 -5.50
C GLU A 84 -15.16 -1.18 -4.73
N ALA A 85 -16.45 -1.45 -4.50
CA ALA A 85 -17.31 -0.57 -3.72
C ALA A 85 -16.83 -0.47 -2.26
N LEU A 86 -16.42 -1.60 -1.66
CA LEU A 86 -15.84 -1.66 -0.32
C LEU A 86 -14.49 -0.91 -0.24
N GLY A 87 -13.61 -1.07 -1.23
CA GLY A 87 -12.31 -0.39 -1.25
C GLY A 87 -12.40 1.13 -1.46
N SER A 88 -13.42 1.62 -2.16
CA SER A 88 -13.56 3.04 -2.51
C SER A 88 -14.14 3.93 -1.38
N ARG A 89 -14.88 3.37 -0.42
CA ARG A 89 -15.61 4.15 0.60
C ARG A 89 -15.18 3.92 2.05
N VAL A 90 -14.36 2.90 2.33
CA VAL A 90 -13.70 2.76 3.64
C VAL A 90 -12.73 3.93 3.91
N GLN A 91 -12.40 4.74 2.90
CA GLN A 91 -11.65 5.99 3.01
C GLN A 91 -12.38 7.15 3.73
N THR A 92 -13.65 7.00 4.12
CA THR A 92 -14.48 8.11 4.66
C THR A 92 -14.95 7.95 6.12
N GLY A 93 -14.35 7.07 6.91
CA GLY A 93 -14.56 7.01 8.36
C GLY A 93 -13.23 7.01 9.09
N ASP A 94 -13.05 7.96 10.01
CA ASP A 94 -11.84 8.19 10.81
C ASP A 94 -11.14 6.90 11.28
N ASP A 95 -10.14 6.42 10.52
CA ASP A 95 -8.76 6.20 10.97
C ASP A 95 -7.83 5.77 9.80
N PHE A 96 -7.73 6.59 8.74
CA PHE A 96 -6.60 6.49 7.81
C PHE A 96 -5.50 7.49 8.23
N SER A 97 -4.94 7.24 9.40
CA SER A 97 -3.56 7.62 9.71
C SER A 97 -2.54 6.76 8.93
N ASP A 98 -3.02 5.77 8.17
CA ASP A 98 -2.19 4.79 7.48
C ASP A 98 -1.56 5.30 6.19
N ASP A 99 -2.16 6.28 5.48
CA ASP A 99 -1.54 6.77 4.23
C ASP A 99 -0.28 7.60 4.54
N ASN A 100 -0.28 8.33 5.65
CA ASN A 100 0.89 9.11 6.08
C ASN A 100 1.90 8.22 6.82
N THR A 101 1.43 7.27 7.65
CA THR A 101 2.33 6.32 8.33
C THR A 101 3.01 5.40 7.32
N TRP A 102 2.26 4.79 6.39
CA TRP A 102 2.83 3.98 5.31
C TRP A 102 3.78 4.78 4.41
N ARG A 103 3.42 6.02 4.01
CA ARG A 103 4.35 6.88 3.26
C ARG A 103 5.61 7.20 4.07
N ASN A 104 5.47 7.53 5.35
CA ASN A 104 6.62 7.80 6.23
C ASN A 104 7.49 6.55 6.43
N GLU A 105 6.88 5.37 6.56
CA GLU A 105 7.60 4.09 6.68
C GLU A 105 8.29 3.71 5.36
N LEU A 106 7.65 3.95 4.22
CA LEU A 106 8.23 3.73 2.90
C LEU A 106 9.37 4.72 2.63
N ASP A 107 9.17 6.00 2.94
CA ASP A 107 10.19 7.04 2.85
C ASP A 107 11.37 6.71 3.78
N ALA A 108 11.11 6.25 5.01
CA ALA A 108 12.16 5.82 5.93
C ALA A 108 12.91 4.57 5.43
N ALA A 109 12.19 3.59 4.87
CA ALA A 109 12.80 2.39 4.31
C ALA A 109 13.62 2.67 3.03
N ALA A 110 13.21 3.66 2.24
CA ALA A 110 13.90 4.08 1.02
C ALA A 110 15.03 5.09 1.29
N ALA A 111 14.96 5.87 2.37
CA ALA A 111 15.93 6.93 2.68
C ALA A 111 17.36 6.39 2.89
N ASP A 112 17.47 5.19 3.48
CA ASP A 112 18.77 4.55 3.75
C ASP A 112 19.24 3.64 2.60
N ALA A 113 18.55 3.64 1.46
CA ALA A 113 18.99 2.87 0.30
C ALA A 113 20.26 3.49 -0.31
N GLU A 114 21.39 2.83 -0.12
CA GLU A 114 22.64 3.20 -0.76
C GLU A 114 22.57 2.91 -2.25
N VAL A 115 22.73 3.95 -3.08
CA VAL A 115 22.81 3.84 -4.53
C VAL A 115 24.19 4.26 -5.04
N PRO A 116 24.79 3.52 -5.98
CA PRO A 116 26.06 3.91 -6.57
C PRO A 116 25.87 5.16 -7.44
N ILE A 117 26.60 6.22 -7.12
CA ILE A 117 26.60 7.46 -7.90
C ILE A 117 27.87 7.54 -8.73
N ARG A 118 27.69 7.89 -10.01
CA ARG A 118 28.79 8.21 -10.93
C ARG A 118 28.67 9.66 -11.38
N VAL A 119 29.77 10.40 -11.30
CA VAL A 119 29.83 11.79 -11.78
C VAL A 119 30.57 11.83 -13.11
N VAL A 120 29.87 12.27 -14.16
CA VAL A 120 30.38 12.37 -15.51
C VAL A 120 30.75 13.82 -15.80
N LEU A 121 32.05 14.07 -15.97
CA LEU A 121 32.61 15.40 -16.23
C LEU A 121 32.47 15.82 -17.69
N ALA A 122 32.69 14.87 -18.60
CA ALA A 122 32.58 15.08 -20.03
C ALA A 122 32.38 13.72 -20.72
N GLU A 123 31.67 13.74 -21.84
CA GLU A 123 31.55 12.63 -22.77
C GLU A 123 31.98 13.11 -24.15
N THR A 124 32.55 12.20 -24.94
CA THR A 124 32.94 12.47 -26.32
C THR A 124 32.64 11.24 -27.16
N GLU A 125 32.22 11.47 -28.40
CA GLU A 125 31.96 10.40 -29.36
C GLU A 125 33.18 10.24 -30.27
N LEU A 126 33.62 9.00 -30.46
CA LEU A 126 34.76 8.65 -31.30
C LEU A 126 34.37 7.45 -32.17
N SER A 127 34.80 7.45 -33.43
CA SER A 127 34.64 6.26 -34.26
C SER A 127 35.56 5.14 -33.78
N LEU A 128 35.15 3.89 -33.98
CA LEU A 128 35.96 2.72 -33.62
C LEU A 128 37.34 2.73 -34.31
N ARG A 129 37.42 3.33 -35.52
CA ARG A 129 38.67 3.46 -36.27
C ARG A 129 39.63 4.44 -35.58
N GLU A 130 39.14 5.59 -35.12
CA GLU A 130 39.93 6.58 -34.40
C GLU A 130 40.41 6.01 -33.08
N PHE A 131 39.53 5.36 -32.32
CA PHE A 131 39.89 4.72 -31.06
C PHE A 131 41.01 3.68 -31.22
N LYS A 132 40.97 2.87 -32.28
CA LYS A 132 42.04 1.90 -32.58
C LYS A 132 43.36 2.52 -33.02
N ALA A 133 43.34 3.74 -33.54
CA ALA A 133 44.53 4.44 -34.02
C ALA A 133 45.24 5.24 -32.91
N MET A 134 44.61 5.38 -31.74
CA MET A 134 45.15 6.16 -30.62
C MET A 134 46.45 5.57 -30.06
N GLN A 135 47.38 6.45 -29.73
CA GLN A 135 48.67 6.13 -29.12
C GLN A 135 48.93 6.99 -27.89
N GLU A 136 49.87 6.55 -27.05
CA GLU A 136 50.34 7.36 -25.92
C GLU A 136 50.82 8.73 -26.41
N GLY A 137 50.24 9.81 -25.87
CA GLY A 137 50.53 11.18 -26.26
C GLY A 137 49.47 11.85 -27.13
N ASP A 138 48.49 11.11 -27.63
CA ASP A 138 47.36 11.70 -28.36
C ASP A 138 46.46 12.52 -27.43
N VAL A 139 45.96 13.65 -27.95
CA VAL A 139 45.12 14.60 -27.19
C VAL A 139 43.65 14.39 -27.53
N LEU A 140 42.84 14.09 -26.52
CA LEU A 140 41.38 14.04 -26.62
C LEU A 140 40.78 15.40 -26.27
N TYR A 141 40.09 16.02 -27.24
CA TYR A 141 39.30 17.21 -26.98
C TYR A 141 37.98 16.82 -26.31
N LEU A 142 37.85 17.20 -25.04
CA LEU A 142 36.61 17.04 -24.27
C LEU A 142 35.90 18.40 -24.22
N LYS A 143 34.63 18.43 -24.62
CA LYS A 143 33.78 19.60 -24.39
C LYS A 143 33.25 19.48 -22.97
N MET A 144 33.70 20.38 -22.09
CA MET A 144 33.12 20.49 -20.75
C MET A 144 31.82 21.28 -20.84
N GLU A 145 30.75 20.67 -20.32
CA GLU A 145 29.49 21.36 -20.10
C GLU A 145 29.61 22.25 -18.85
N GLU A 146 28.65 23.17 -18.67
CA GLU A 146 28.64 24.11 -17.54
C GLU A 146 28.57 23.38 -16.18
N TYR A 147 27.89 22.24 -16.13
CA TYR A 147 27.78 21.39 -14.94
C TYR A 147 28.06 19.92 -15.30
N ALA A 148 28.71 19.20 -14.39
CA ALA A 148 28.85 17.75 -14.48
C ALA A 148 27.50 17.07 -14.23
N ARG A 149 27.31 15.88 -14.82
CA ARG A 149 26.10 15.07 -14.61
C ARG A 149 26.35 14.03 -13.53
N MET A 150 25.52 14.02 -12.50
CA MET A 150 25.49 12.93 -11.53
C MET A 150 24.46 11.91 -12.00
N MET A 151 24.93 10.68 -12.14
CA MET A 151 24.18 9.53 -12.62
C MET A 151 23.92 8.59 -11.44
N VAL A 152 22.70 8.07 -11.36
CA VAL A 152 22.40 6.86 -10.59
C VAL A 152 22.23 5.75 -11.63
N ASP A 153 23.12 4.77 -11.59
CA ASP A 153 23.35 3.82 -12.69
C ASP A 153 23.60 4.56 -14.03
N ASP A 154 22.65 4.46 -14.97
CA ASP A 154 22.70 5.09 -16.30
C ASP A 154 21.70 6.23 -16.46
N ILE A 155 21.02 6.64 -15.38
CA ILE A 155 20.01 7.70 -15.41
C ILE A 155 20.60 9.00 -14.84
N PRO A 156 20.59 10.10 -15.60
CA PRO A 156 21.03 11.40 -15.10
C PRO A 156 19.98 11.96 -14.14
N VAL A 157 20.39 12.25 -12.90
CA VAL A 157 19.47 12.72 -11.84
C VAL A 157 19.76 14.14 -11.36
N LEU A 158 21.03 14.56 -11.35
CA LEU A 158 21.43 15.87 -10.81
C LEU A 158 22.51 16.51 -11.69
N ALA A 159 22.50 17.84 -11.75
CA ALA A 159 23.60 18.65 -12.25
C ALA A 159 24.45 19.14 -11.07
N ALA A 160 25.77 19.03 -11.19
CA ALA A 160 26.69 19.39 -10.12
C ALA A 160 27.90 20.21 -10.60
N ASP A 161 28.34 21.11 -9.73
CA ASP A 161 29.59 21.84 -9.87
C ASP A 161 30.71 21.08 -9.15
N ILE A 162 31.86 20.95 -9.80
CA ILE A 162 32.94 20.08 -9.35
C ILE A 162 34.06 20.91 -8.75
N GLY A 163 34.46 20.54 -7.55
CA GLY A 163 35.54 21.20 -6.84
C GLY A 163 36.22 20.28 -5.84
N SER A 164 36.72 20.87 -4.76
CA SER A 164 37.34 20.14 -3.67
C SER A 164 36.72 20.52 -2.34
N SER A 165 36.64 19.55 -1.44
CA SER A 165 36.31 19.75 -0.03
C SER A 165 37.45 19.16 0.80
N GLY A 166 38.32 20.04 1.29
CA GLY A 166 39.59 19.65 1.90
C GLY A 166 40.47 18.85 0.92
N PRO A 167 40.93 17.63 1.27
CA PRO A 167 41.76 16.81 0.39
C PRO A 167 40.96 16.02 -0.66
N ASN A 168 39.63 16.03 -0.59
CA ASN A 168 38.78 15.19 -1.42
C ASN A 168 38.17 15.97 -2.59
N MET A 169 37.94 15.30 -3.72
CA MET A 169 37.09 15.82 -4.78
C MET A 169 35.65 15.90 -4.27
N ALA A 170 34.95 16.97 -4.62
CA ALA A 170 33.58 17.22 -4.20
C ALA A 170 32.71 17.62 -5.39
N ALA A 171 31.44 17.21 -5.34
CA ALA A 171 30.41 17.61 -6.29
C ALA A 171 29.31 18.35 -5.51
N LYS A 172 29.11 19.63 -5.83
CA LYS A 172 28.06 20.45 -5.24
C LYS A 172 26.82 20.38 -6.13
N VAL A 173 25.72 19.88 -5.58
CA VAL A 173 24.43 19.81 -6.30
C VAL A 173 23.95 21.22 -6.63
N VAL A 174 23.62 21.44 -7.91
CA VAL A 174 23.11 22.72 -8.43
C VAL A 174 21.61 22.64 -8.68
N LYS A 175 21.16 21.59 -9.39
CA LYS A 175 19.75 21.37 -9.70
C LYS A 175 19.45 19.90 -9.99
N ALA A 176 18.20 19.50 -9.80
CA ALA A 176 17.69 18.24 -10.29
C ALA A 176 17.53 18.27 -11.81
N ILE A 177 17.74 17.12 -12.44
CA ILE A 177 17.50 16.89 -13.86
C ILE A 177 16.25 16.01 -13.96
N GLU A 178 15.28 16.39 -14.79
CA GLU A 178 14.17 15.51 -15.12
C GLU A 178 14.68 14.41 -16.08
N PRO A 179 14.48 13.13 -15.77
CA PRO A 179 14.85 12.05 -16.68
C PRO A 179 13.99 12.16 -17.95
N GLU A 180 14.64 12.18 -19.12
CA GLU A 180 13.93 12.02 -20.39
C GLU A 180 13.26 10.64 -20.40
N THR A 181 11.93 10.62 -20.54
CA THR A 181 11.09 9.41 -20.49
C THR A 181 10.97 8.74 -21.85
#